data_AF-A0A2M7XL58-F1
#
_entry.id   AF-A0A2M7XL58-F1
#
_cell.length_a   1.000
_cell.length_b   1.000
_cell.length_c   1.000
_cell.angle_alpha   90.00
_cell.angle_beta   90.00
_cell.angle_gamma   90.00
#
_symmetry.space_group_name_H-M   'P 1'
#
loop_
_entity.id
_entity.type
_entity.pdbx_description
1 polymer ?
#
loop_
_entity_poly.entity_id
_entity_poly.type
_entity_poly.pdbx_seq_one_letter_code
_entity_poly.pdbx_strand_id
1 'polypeptide(L)'
;MAKTLKEKLIIFLLLLVPVLFFVFSYFWVDYGLFLLVADGHPFFNHFQWMIGFRDSHRPLLANVYLLLIGVLFGLQIFLLFVKRLKFLSVKNLFLLAGMGTLFFSLAYPFLSRDLFTYLFSAKMVLFYRVNPFVVPPMNFLSTDLWAGLVHNIEFPYAYGPVSLFFSLVPMFLFSGQRFILNFLGYKLINAALFYLTGFLLYKLNDKDKRVFSFWFFNPFLVVELLINAHNDLLMIGLFIVALFYLYKGSRLKAWLAFAASVLIKYASVIALPVMFLGKKNKPLYFKLLSFVSVVLLLAQRLRNVQGWYYTWLYMFLPLAKLKNQSWVLISMIGMLFLIHYYPFVKWGFWGATPLIPYSKWLFFSFLALIIFIELDLPNLKKRIKIFR
;
A
#
# COMPACT_ATOMS: atom_id res chain seq x y z
N MET A 1 29.18 24.75 5.11
CA MET A 1 28.70 24.13 6.37
C MET A 1 27.18 23.91 6.41
N ALA A 2 26.32 24.85 5.99
CA ALA A 2 24.85 24.67 6.02
C ALA A 2 24.30 23.56 5.08
N LYS A 3 24.95 23.33 3.93
CA LYS A 3 24.53 22.31 2.96
C LYS A 3 24.63 20.88 3.50
N THR A 4 25.67 20.57 4.28
CA THR A 4 25.88 19.25 4.89
C THR A 4 24.91 18.98 6.05
N LEU A 5 24.48 20.01 6.78
CA LEU A 5 23.51 19.86 7.87
C LEU A 5 22.13 19.45 7.34
N LYS A 6 21.66 20.10 6.27
CA LYS A 6 20.37 19.76 5.63
C LYS A 6 20.37 18.33 5.10
N GLU A 7 21.45 17.92 4.45
CA GLU A 7 21.63 16.57 3.90
C GLU A 7 21.61 15.50 4.99
N LYS A 8 22.34 15.73 6.09
CA LYS A 8 22.32 14.86 7.28
C LYS A 8 20.93 14.77 7.90
N LEU A 9 20.22 15.89 8.03
CA LEU A 9 18.87 15.93 8.57
C LEU A 9 17.89 15.08 7.74
N ILE A 10 17.97 15.16 6.40
CA ILE A 10 17.10 14.37 5.51
C ILE A 10 17.36 12.87 5.70
N ILE A 11 18.62 12.45 5.71
CA ILE A 11 18.97 11.03 5.92
C ILE A 11 18.48 10.57 7.29
N PHE A 12 18.71 11.39 8.32
CA PHE A 12 18.24 11.12 9.66
C PHE A 12 16.72 10.93 9.71
N LEU A 13 15.95 11.83 9.10
CA LEU A 13 14.49 11.71 9.04
C LEU A 13 14.02 10.48 8.25
N LEU A 14 14.68 10.13 7.14
CA LEU A 14 14.36 8.93 6.36
C LEU A 14 14.59 7.63 7.14
N LEU A 15 15.44 7.66 8.18
CA LEU A 15 15.70 6.53 9.07
C LEU A 15 14.82 6.56 10.32
N LEU A 16 14.65 7.74 10.93
CA LEU A 16 13.93 7.90 12.18
C LEU A 16 12.42 7.68 12.01
N VAL A 17 11.82 8.25 10.96
CA VAL A 17 10.36 8.23 10.81
C VAL A 17 9.80 6.81 10.65
N PRO A 18 10.41 5.89 9.87
CA PRO A 18 9.98 4.50 9.85
C PRO A 18 10.03 3.81 11.22
N VAL A 19 11.07 4.08 12.02
CA VAL A 19 11.19 3.53 13.38
C VAL A 19 10.12 4.10 14.31
N LEU A 20 9.85 5.40 14.25
CA LEU A 20 8.78 6.03 15.02
C LEU A 20 7.41 5.49 14.64
N PHE A 21 7.14 5.27 13.35
CA PHE A 21 5.90 4.66 12.88
C PHE A 21 5.75 3.20 13.34
N PHE A 22 6.85 2.44 13.30
CA PHE A 22 6.90 1.09 13.85
C PHE A 22 6.48 1.11 15.32
N VAL A 23 7.14 1.89 16.19
CA VAL A 23 6.77 1.99 17.61
C VAL A 23 5.34 2.49 17.81
N PHE A 24 4.95 3.56 17.10
CA PHE A 24 3.61 4.14 17.16
C PHE A 24 2.51 3.11 16.86
N SER A 25 2.74 2.24 15.87
CA SER A 25 1.74 1.24 15.47
C SER A 25 1.40 0.24 16.59
N TYR A 26 2.32 -0.03 17.52
CA TYR A 26 2.10 -1.00 18.59
C TYR A 26 1.25 -0.48 19.75
N PHE A 27 0.99 0.84 19.84
CA PHE A 27 -0.05 1.35 20.74
C PHE A 27 -1.44 0.82 20.37
N TRP A 28 -1.61 0.38 19.13
CA TRP A 28 -2.89 -0.03 18.56
C TRP A 28 -3.11 -1.54 18.49
N VAL A 29 -2.22 -2.34 19.10
CA VAL A 29 -2.40 -3.80 19.15
C VAL A 29 -3.77 -4.15 19.72
N ASP A 30 -4.44 -5.10 19.05
CA ASP A 30 -5.73 -5.63 19.52
C ASP A 30 -5.53 -6.34 20.86
N TYR A 31 -6.41 -6.09 21.83
CA TYR A 31 -6.25 -6.63 23.17
C TYR A 31 -6.35 -8.17 23.19
N GLY A 32 -7.23 -8.76 22.38
CA GLY A 32 -7.33 -10.22 22.25
C GLY A 32 -6.07 -10.83 21.65
N LEU A 33 -5.49 -10.16 20.65
CA LEU A 33 -4.20 -10.57 20.10
C LEU A 33 -3.07 -10.44 21.14
N PHE A 34 -3.05 -9.35 21.91
CA PHE A 34 -2.06 -9.14 22.96
C PHE A 34 -2.10 -10.29 23.98
N LEU A 35 -3.29 -10.64 24.47
CA LEU A 35 -3.48 -11.75 25.41
C LEU A 35 -3.03 -13.09 24.80
N LEU A 36 -3.43 -13.38 23.56
CA LEU A 36 -3.01 -14.59 22.84
C LEU A 36 -1.48 -14.73 22.77
N VAL A 37 -0.79 -13.62 22.49
CA VAL A 37 0.68 -13.61 22.37
C VAL A 37 1.35 -13.66 23.73
N ALA A 38 0.83 -12.94 24.72
CA ALA A 38 1.40 -12.86 26.06
C ALA A 38 1.30 -14.18 26.84
N ASP A 39 0.25 -14.98 26.59
CA ASP A 39 0.08 -16.32 27.19
C ASP A 39 1.27 -17.24 26.86
N GLY A 40 1.67 -17.31 25.58
CA GLY A 40 2.84 -18.09 25.15
C GLY A 40 4.18 -17.40 25.38
N HIS A 41 4.19 -16.09 25.66
CA HIS A 41 5.40 -15.27 25.75
C HIS A 41 5.23 -14.15 26.81
N PRO A 42 5.42 -14.45 28.11
CA PRO A 42 5.15 -13.51 29.21
C PRO A 42 5.93 -12.19 29.15
N PHE A 43 7.04 -12.14 28.40
CA PHE A 43 7.78 -10.90 28.12
C PHE A 43 6.86 -9.78 27.58
N PHE A 44 5.85 -10.12 26.78
CA PHE A 44 4.96 -9.11 26.21
C PHE A 44 4.09 -8.38 27.24
N ASN A 45 3.92 -8.92 28.45
CA ASN A 45 3.21 -8.23 29.54
C ASN A 45 3.82 -6.86 29.89
N HIS A 46 5.13 -6.69 29.69
CA HIS A 46 5.81 -5.39 29.88
C HIS A 46 5.34 -4.30 28.91
N PHE A 47 4.60 -4.63 27.84
CA PHE A 47 4.10 -3.67 26.86
C PHE A 47 2.59 -3.39 27.01
N GLN A 48 1.91 -3.99 28.00
CA GLN A 48 0.48 -3.76 28.23
C GLN A 48 0.15 -2.27 28.46
N TRP A 49 1.09 -1.52 29.06
CA TRP A 49 0.94 -0.08 29.29
C TRP A 49 0.71 0.70 27.99
N MET A 50 1.18 0.22 26.83
CA MET A 50 0.97 0.92 25.55
C MET A 50 -0.51 0.93 25.17
N ILE A 51 -1.23 -0.18 25.44
CA ILE A 51 -2.67 -0.31 25.22
C ILE A 51 -3.42 0.61 26.19
N GLY A 52 -3.06 0.58 27.49
CA GLY A 52 -3.65 1.47 28.48
C GLY A 52 -3.41 2.95 28.18
N PHE A 53 -2.19 3.31 27.75
CA PHE A 53 -1.85 4.66 27.34
C PHE A 53 -2.67 5.10 26.13
N ARG A 54 -2.84 4.23 25.12
CA ARG A 54 -3.73 4.49 23.99
C ARG A 54 -5.12 4.83 24.48
N ASP A 55 -5.71 4.01 25.32
CA ASP A 55 -7.11 4.17 25.76
C ASP A 55 -7.32 5.49 26.51
N SER A 56 -6.34 5.93 27.31
CA SER A 56 -6.40 7.22 28.02
C SER A 56 -5.99 8.44 27.18
N HIS A 57 -5.19 8.28 26.11
CA HIS A 57 -4.56 9.39 25.38
C HIS A 57 -4.79 9.36 23.86
N ARG A 58 -5.89 8.77 23.39
CA ARG A 58 -6.20 8.66 21.95
C ARG A 58 -6.10 9.99 21.18
N PRO A 59 -6.59 11.15 21.68
CA PRO A 59 -6.46 12.41 20.96
C PRO A 59 -5.00 12.84 20.74
N LEU A 60 -4.13 12.61 21.72
CA LEU A 60 -2.69 12.87 21.60
C LEU A 60 -2.08 11.97 20.52
N LEU A 61 -2.35 10.67 20.57
CA LEU A 61 -1.85 9.72 19.57
C LEU A 61 -2.37 10.02 18.16
N ALA A 62 -3.60 10.51 18.03
CA ALA A 62 -4.14 10.95 16.74
C ALA A 62 -3.38 12.17 16.18
N ASN A 63 -2.97 13.10 17.04
CA ASN A 63 -2.14 14.24 16.62
C ASN A 63 -0.71 13.78 16.24
N VAL A 64 -0.14 12.81 16.98
CA VAL A 64 1.14 12.17 16.61
C VAL A 64 1.03 11.49 15.25
N TYR A 65 -0.07 10.77 14.98
CA TYR A 65 -0.33 10.19 13.66
C TYR A 65 -0.31 11.25 12.55
N LEU A 66 -1.01 12.38 12.71
CA LEU A 66 -0.98 13.47 11.72
C LEU A 66 0.41 14.04 11.53
N LEU A 67 1.17 14.23 12.61
CA LEU A 67 2.55 14.71 12.54
C LEU A 67 3.42 13.75 11.71
N LEU A 68 3.36 12.46 12.01
CA LEU A 68 4.15 11.46 11.30
C LEU A 68 3.77 11.38 9.81
N ILE A 69 2.48 11.43 9.48
CA ILE A 69 2.02 11.52 8.08
C ILE A 69 2.49 12.80 7.40
N GLY A 70 2.41 13.94 8.07
CA GLY A 70 2.87 15.24 7.56
C GLY A 70 4.38 15.24 7.27
N VAL A 71 5.18 14.65 8.15
CA VAL A 71 6.63 14.51 7.95
C VAL A 71 6.93 13.57 6.78
N LEU A 72 6.28 12.40 6.68
CA LEU A 72 6.45 11.49 5.54
C LEU A 72 6.07 12.16 4.21
N PHE A 73 4.98 12.93 4.20
CA PHE A 73 4.56 13.68 3.02
C PHE A 73 5.59 14.76 2.65
N GLY A 74 6.10 15.51 3.63
CA GLY A 74 7.18 16.48 3.43
C GLY A 74 8.43 15.83 2.81
N LEU A 75 8.82 14.66 3.31
CA LEU A 75 9.91 13.85 2.74
C LEU A 75 9.59 13.38 1.31
N GLN A 76 8.37 12.89 1.06
CA GLN A 76 7.93 12.45 -0.26
C GLN A 76 8.07 13.57 -1.30
N ILE A 77 7.52 14.76 -1.01
CA ILE A 77 7.57 15.93 -1.90
C ILE A 77 9.02 16.39 -2.07
N PHE A 78 9.81 16.41 -0.99
CA PHE A 78 11.23 16.75 -1.08
C PHE A 78 11.98 15.79 -2.02
N LEU A 79 11.72 14.48 -1.93
CA LEU A 79 12.30 13.47 -2.79
C LEU A 79 11.81 13.56 -4.24
N LEU A 80 10.60 14.05 -4.51
CA LEU A 80 10.05 14.18 -5.86
C LEU A 80 10.87 15.15 -6.72
N PHE A 81 11.37 16.22 -6.09
CA PHE A 81 12.24 17.20 -6.72
C PHE A 81 13.71 16.79 -6.63
N VAL A 82 13.99 15.54 -7.06
CA VAL A 82 15.26 14.81 -7.06
C VAL A 82 16.48 15.65 -7.48
N LYS A 83 16.32 16.68 -8.32
CA LYS A 83 17.42 17.60 -8.65
C LYS A 83 18.08 18.23 -7.41
N ARG A 84 17.38 18.24 -6.26
CA ARG A 84 17.87 18.66 -4.94
C ARG A 84 18.64 17.58 -4.16
N LEU A 85 18.68 16.33 -4.65
CA LEU A 85 19.32 15.15 -4.03
C LEU A 85 20.62 14.69 -4.70
N LYS A 86 21.37 15.61 -5.34
CA LYS A 86 22.64 15.23 -5.98
C LYS A 86 23.62 14.53 -5.03
N PHE A 87 23.48 14.75 -3.72
CA PHE A 87 24.28 14.16 -2.66
C PHE A 87 23.96 12.68 -2.36
N LEU A 88 22.78 12.17 -2.75
CA LEU A 88 22.44 10.75 -2.53
C LEU A 88 22.72 9.91 -3.77
N SER A 89 23.64 8.97 -3.62
CA SER A 89 23.86 7.90 -4.59
C SER A 89 22.60 7.01 -4.68
N VAL A 90 22.41 6.36 -5.84
CA VAL A 90 21.30 5.41 -6.03
C VAL A 90 21.40 4.25 -5.02
N LYS A 91 22.62 3.80 -4.72
CA LYS A 91 22.89 2.76 -3.70
C LYS A 91 22.34 3.17 -2.33
N ASN A 92 22.62 4.41 -1.90
CA ASN A 92 22.16 4.91 -0.61
C ASN A 92 20.63 5.04 -0.58
N LEU A 93 20.01 5.47 -1.69
CA LEU A 93 18.55 5.54 -1.78
C LEU A 93 17.91 4.15 -1.64
N PHE A 94 18.48 3.12 -2.27
CA PHE A 94 18.00 1.74 -2.12
C PHE A 94 18.25 1.16 -0.72
N LEU A 95 19.34 1.54 -0.05
CA LEU A 95 19.58 1.15 1.34
C LEU A 95 18.53 1.78 2.27
N LEU A 96 18.31 3.09 2.15
CA LEU A 96 17.30 3.82 2.94
C LEU A 96 15.89 3.28 2.66
N ALA A 97 15.56 3.03 1.39
CA ALA A 97 14.31 2.42 1.00
C ALA A 97 14.13 1.01 1.58
N GLY A 98 15.21 0.21 1.64
CA GLY A 98 15.21 -1.12 2.23
C GLY A 98 14.96 -1.09 3.73
N MET A 99 15.67 -0.22 4.44
CA MET A 99 15.48 -0.01 5.89
C MET A 99 14.06 0.50 6.20
N GLY A 100 13.57 1.49 5.44
CA GLY A 100 12.20 1.97 5.57
C GLY A 100 11.18 0.87 5.32
N THR A 101 11.34 0.11 4.23
CA THR A 101 10.45 -1.02 3.88
C THR A 101 10.40 -2.06 5.00
N LEU A 102 11.55 -2.38 5.61
CA LEU A 102 11.63 -3.30 6.73
C LEU A 102 10.84 -2.79 7.95
N PHE A 103 11.12 -1.59 8.44
CA PHE A 103 10.46 -1.05 9.63
C PHE A 103 8.95 -0.84 9.43
N PHE A 104 8.53 -0.32 8.28
CA PHE A 104 7.11 -0.17 7.97
C PHE A 104 6.41 -1.52 7.82
N SER A 105 7.10 -2.54 7.27
CA SER A 105 6.52 -3.87 7.18
C SER A 105 6.39 -4.55 8.55
N LEU A 106 7.32 -4.31 9.47
CA LEU A 106 7.23 -4.84 10.84
C LEU A 106 6.20 -4.11 11.71
N ALA A 107 5.70 -2.94 11.28
CA ALA A 107 4.67 -2.20 12.01
C ALA A 107 3.35 -2.99 12.10
N TYR A 108 2.61 -2.84 13.20
CA TYR A 108 1.32 -3.48 13.41
C TYR A 108 0.23 -2.87 12.47
N PRO A 109 -0.62 -3.69 11.81
CA PRO A 109 -1.67 -3.22 10.90
C PRO A 109 -2.85 -2.61 11.68
N PHE A 110 -2.68 -1.37 12.12
CA PHE A 110 -3.64 -0.74 13.03
C PHE A 110 -4.88 -0.11 12.36
N LEU A 111 -4.88 0.00 11.02
CA LEU A 111 -5.97 0.63 10.25
C LEU A 111 -6.80 -0.38 9.46
N SER A 112 -6.37 -1.65 9.37
CA SER A 112 -7.09 -2.72 8.68
C SER A 112 -6.86 -4.07 9.37
N ARG A 113 -7.87 -4.93 9.35
CA ARG A 113 -7.82 -6.29 9.89
C ARG A 113 -7.68 -7.36 8.79
N ASP A 114 -7.59 -6.96 7.53
CA ASP A 114 -7.58 -7.88 6.37
C ASP A 114 -6.44 -8.91 6.44
N LEU A 115 -5.28 -8.53 6.97
CA LEU A 115 -4.16 -9.45 7.17
C LEU A 115 -4.57 -10.68 8.00
N PHE A 116 -5.38 -10.50 9.05
CA PHE A 116 -5.86 -11.61 9.87
C PHE A 116 -6.80 -12.53 9.08
N THR A 117 -7.66 -11.95 8.22
CA THR A 117 -8.49 -12.72 7.28
C THR A 117 -7.64 -13.56 6.32
N TYR A 118 -6.54 -13.01 5.80
CA TYR A 118 -5.63 -13.73 4.90
C TYR A 118 -4.96 -14.90 5.60
N LEU A 119 -4.41 -14.67 6.80
CA LEU A 119 -3.75 -15.69 7.60
C LEU A 119 -4.75 -16.78 8.00
N PHE A 120 -5.92 -16.40 8.52
CA PHE A 120 -6.90 -17.37 8.97
C PHE A 120 -7.42 -18.23 7.82
N SER A 121 -7.67 -17.64 6.65
CA SER A 121 -8.09 -18.41 5.46
C SER A 121 -7.04 -19.43 5.03
N ALA A 122 -5.75 -19.10 5.14
CA ALA A 122 -4.67 -20.05 4.90
C ALA A 122 -4.58 -21.15 6.00
N LYS A 123 -4.84 -20.80 7.27
CA LYS A 123 -4.97 -21.78 8.37
C LYS A 123 -6.13 -22.73 8.15
N MET A 124 -7.28 -22.25 7.66
CA MET A 124 -8.43 -23.08 7.29
C MET A 124 -8.07 -24.18 6.29
N VAL A 125 -7.22 -23.86 5.31
CA VAL A 125 -6.73 -24.84 4.34
C VAL A 125 -5.74 -25.83 4.98
N LEU A 126 -4.73 -25.36 5.71
CA LEU A 126 -3.66 -26.24 6.20
C LEU A 126 -4.03 -27.06 7.42
N PHE A 127 -4.70 -26.43 8.38
CA PHE A 127 -4.99 -27.02 9.68
C PHE A 127 -6.35 -27.71 9.66
N TYR A 128 -7.39 -27.00 9.23
CA TYR A 128 -8.77 -27.52 9.21
C TYR A 128 -9.13 -28.33 7.97
N ARG A 129 -8.29 -28.30 6.92
CA ARG A 129 -8.52 -29.01 5.64
C ARG A 129 -9.85 -28.65 4.98
N VAL A 130 -10.34 -27.43 5.20
CA VAL A 130 -11.58 -26.92 4.59
C VAL A 130 -11.29 -25.90 3.51
N ASN A 131 -12.25 -25.73 2.60
CA ASN A 131 -12.18 -24.73 1.55
C ASN A 131 -12.69 -23.36 2.06
N PRO A 132 -11.83 -22.33 2.20
CA PRO A 132 -12.24 -21.03 2.71
C PRO A 132 -13.11 -20.23 1.72
N PHE A 133 -13.24 -20.68 0.47
CA PHE A 133 -14.17 -20.10 -0.51
C PHE A 133 -15.63 -20.50 -0.27
N VAL A 134 -15.87 -21.50 0.59
CA VAL A 134 -17.21 -22.02 0.88
C VAL A 134 -17.51 -21.96 2.37
N VAL A 135 -16.51 -22.24 3.21
CA VAL A 135 -16.66 -22.24 4.66
C VAL A 135 -16.25 -20.88 5.21
N PRO A 136 -17.14 -20.17 5.94
CA PRO A 136 -16.80 -18.90 6.57
C PRO A 136 -15.97 -19.10 7.86
N PRO A 137 -15.11 -18.13 8.23
CA PRO A 137 -14.35 -18.15 9.47
C PRO A 137 -15.20 -18.27 10.75
N MET A 138 -16.46 -17.80 10.73
CA MET A 138 -17.35 -17.80 11.90
C MET A 138 -17.56 -19.19 12.49
N ASN A 139 -17.50 -20.24 11.67
CA ASN A 139 -17.66 -21.64 12.11
C ASN A 139 -16.57 -22.10 13.11
N PHE A 140 -15.50 -21.34 13.26
CA PHE A 140 -14.35 -21.67 14.12
C PHE A 140 -14.24 -20.77 15.36
N LEU A 141 -15.15 -19.79 15.55
CA LEU A 141 -15.04 -18.77 16.58
C LEU A 141 -14.98 -19.34 18.01
N SER A 142 -15.66 -20.46 18.26
CA SER A 142 -15.65 -21.15 19.56
C SER A 142 -14.42 -22.03 19.80
N THR A 143 -13.66 -22.36 18.75
CA THR A 143 -12.57 -23.34 18.80
C THR A 143 -11.19 -22.76 18.50
N ASP A 144 -11.13 -21.58 17.88
CA ASP A 144 -9.87 -20.95 17.45
C ASP A 144 -9.87 -19.44 17.71
N LEU A 145 -8.98 -19.02 18.60
CA LEU A 145 -8.83 -17.61 18.97
C LEU A 145 -8.45 -16.72 17.78
N TRP A 146 -7.84 -17.27 16.73
CA TRP A 146 -7.48 -16.48 15.54
C TRP A 146 -8.72 -16.03 14.77
N ALA A 147 -9.81 -16.80 14.81
CA ALA A 147 -11.07 -16.44 14.17
C ALA A 147 -11.61 -15.11 14.73
N GLY A 148 -11.40 -14.83 16.01
CA GLY A 148 -11.80 -13.56 16.65
C GLY A 148 -11.05 -12.32 16.14
N LEU A 149 -9.92 -12.49 15.43
CA LEU A 149 -9.15 -11.41 14.83
C LEU A 149 -9.64 -11.05 13.42
N VAL A 150 -10.40 -11.93 12.79
CA VAL A 150 -10.82 -11.85 11.38
C VAL A 150 -11.87 -10.75 11.19
N HIS A 151 -11.74 -9.99 10.11
CA HIS A 151 -12.79 -9.06 9.67
C HIS A 151 -13.76 -9.76 8.71
N ASN A 152 -15.04 -9.35 8.74
CA ASN A 152 -16.11 -9.94 7.92
C ASN A 152 -16.21 -11.46 8.12
N ILE A 153 -16.13 -11.89 9.38
CA ILE A 153 -16.03 -13.29 9.81
C ILE A 153 -17.18 -14.18 9.31
N GLU A 154 -18.34 -13.58 9.02
CA GLU A 154 -19.54 -14.28 8.52
C GLU A 154 -19.44 -14.70 7.06
N PHE A 155 -18.52 -14.10 6.29
CA PHE A 155 -18.41 -14.31 4.85
C PHE A 155 -17.22 -15.20 4.49
N PRO A 156 -17.37 -16.07 3.46
CA PRO A 156 -16.24 -16.80 2.87
C PRO A 156 -15.18 -15.86 2.29
N TYR A 157 -14.00 -16.42 2.01
CA TYR A 157 -12.86 -15.69 1.49
C TYR A 157 -13.17 -15.03 0.13
N ALA A 158 -13.04 -13.71 0.08
CA ALA A 158 -13.48 -12.88 -1.05
C ALA A 158 -12.37 -12.58 -2.08
N TYR A 159 -11.15 -13.09 -1.90
CA TYR A 159 -9.99 -12.78 -2.75
C TYR A 159 -9.61 -13.96 -3.63
N GLY A 160 -8.97 -13.71 -4.77
CA GLY A 160 -8.69 -14.77 -5.74
C GLY A 160 -7.66 -15.82 -5.26
N PRO A 161 -7.59 -16.98 -5.92
CA PRO A 161 -6.82 -18.14 -5.47
C PRO A 161 -5.32 -17.87 -5.34
N VAL A 162 -4.73 -17.00 -6.17
CA VAL A 162 -3.29 -16.69 -6.06
C VAL A 162 -3.00 -15.90 -4.77
N SER A 163 -3.98 -15.15 -4.24
CA SER A 163 -3.86 -14.46 -2.96
C SER A 163 -3.82 -15.47 -1.81
N LEU A 164 -4.66 -16.49 -1.87
CA LEU A 164 -4.66 -17.57 -0.87
C LEU A 164 -3.33 -18.34 -0.90
N PHE A 165 -2.80 -18.67 -2.09
CA PHE A 165 -1.48 -19.30 -2.22
C PHE A 165 -0.36 -18.47 -1.60
N PHE A 166 -0.41 -17.15 -1.75
CA PHE A 166 0.56 -16.26 -1.13
C PHE A 166 0.49 -16.30 0.40
N SER A 167 -0.73 -16.28 0.96
CA SER A 167 -0.96 -16.44 2.40
C SER A 167 -0.54 -17.81 2.94
N LEU A 168 -0.60 -18.84 2.11
CA LEU A 168 -0.17 -20.19 2.46
C LEU A 168 1.35 -20.32 2.64
N VAL A 169 2.16 -19.49 1.97
CA VAL A 169 3.64 -19.59 2.06
C VAL A 169 4.15 -19.54 3.50
N PRO A 170 3.89 -18.49 4.30
CA PRO A 170 4.33 -18.48 5.69
C PRO A 170 3.66 -19.59 6.51
N MET A 171 2.39 -19.91 6.23
CA MET A 171 1.64 -20.98 6.92
C MET A 171 2.30 -22.35 6.78
N PHE A 172 2.78 -22.69 5.59
CA PHE A 172 3.55 -23.91 5.35
C PHE A 172 4.90 -23.88 6.08
N LEU A 173 5.63 -22.76 5.99
CA LEU A 173 6.97 -22.64 6.60
C LEU A 173 6.94 -22.71 8.13
N PHE A 174 5.87 -22.22 8.75
CA PHE A 174 5.76 -22.13 10.22
C PHE A 174 4.62 -22.95 10.80
N SER A 175 4.27 -24.07 10.16
CA SER A 175 3.31 -25.10 10.62
C SER A 175 1.87 -24.65 10.82
N GLY A 176 1.49 -23.43 10.42
CA GLY A 176 0.13 -22.89 10.54
C GLY A 176 -0.37 -22.59 11.95
N GLN A 177 0.31 -23.09 13.00
CA GLN A 177 -0.09 -22.90 14.41
C GLN A 177 0.66 -21.76 15.11
N ARG A 178 1.83 -21.36 14.60
CA ARG A 178 2.69 -20.34 15.23
C ARG A 178 2.30 -18.94 14.76
N PHE A 179 1.36 -18.28 15.44
CA PHE A 179 0.78 -17.01 14.97
C PHE A 179 1.83 -15.96 14.60
N ILE A 180 2.74 -15.66 15.53
CA ILE A 180 3.74 -14.59 15.36
C ILE A 180 4.62 -14.84 14.15
N LEU A 181 5.10 -16.08 13.97
CA LEU A 181 5.95 -16.42 12.82
C LEU A 181 5.19 -16.34 11.50
N ASN A 182 3.94 -16.77 11.46
CA ASN A 182 3.10 -16.66 10.28
C ASN A 182 2.79 -15.21 9.92
N PHE A 183 2.46 -14.41 10.92
CA PHE A 183 2.22 -12.98 10.80
C PHE A 183 3.46 -12.25 10.29
N LEU A 184 4.62 -12.43 10.93
CA LEU A 184 5.87 -11.81 10.52
C LEU A 184 6.35 -12.35 9.16
N GLY A 185 6.17 -13.64 8.89
CA GLY A 185 6.49 -14.25 7.61
C GLY A 185 5.72 -13.60 6.46
N TYR A 186 4.40 -13.43 6.61
CA TYR A 186 3.59 -12.73 5.62
C TYR A 186 4.08 -11.29 5.41
N LYS A 187 4.31 -10.56 6.51
CA LYS A 187 4.82 -9.18 6.47
C LYS A 187 6.16 -9.10 5.73
N LEU A 188 7.11 -9.99 6.01
CA LEU A 188 8.43 -9.98 5.37
C LEU A 188 8.39 -10.34 3.89
N ILE A 189 7.57 -11.32 3.49
CA ILE A 189 7.39 -11.65 2.06
C ILE A 189 6.75 -10.45 1.34
N ASN A 190 5.77 -9.81 1.97
CA ASN A 190 5.13 -8.61 1.44
C ASN A 190 6.13 -7.42 1.33
N ALA A 191 7.04 -7.28 2.28
CA ALA A 191 8.14 -6.29 2.24
C ALA A 191 9.09 -6.56 1.06
N ALA A 192 9.50 -7.81 0.87
CA ALA A 192 10.36 -8.21 -0.23
C ALA A 192 9.71 -7.92 -1.58
N LEU A 193 8.41 -8.19 -1.71
CA LEU A 193 7.65 -7.89 -2.91
C LEU A 193 7.53 -6.37 -3.16
N PHE A 194 7.26 -5.56 -2.14
CA PHE A 194 7.23 -4.10 -2.25
C PHE A 194 8.56 -3.56 -2.76
N TYR A 195 9.65 -4.07 -2.20
CA TYR A 195 11.00 -3.67 -2.57
C TYR A 195 11.35 -4.06 -4.00
N LEU A 196 11.06 -5.32 -4.37
CA LEU A 196 11.25 -5.82 -5.73
C LEU A 196 10.43 -5.00 -6.74
N THR A 197 9.18 -4.69 -6.41
CA THR A 197 8.30 -3.90 -7.28
C THR A 197 8.88 -2.51 -7.52
N GLY A 198 9.35 -1.83 -6.46
CA GLY A 198 10.02 -0.54 -6.58
C GLY A 198 11.32 -0.60 -7.40
N PHE A 199 12.11 -1.66 -7.23
CA PHE A 199 13.31 -1.89 -8.03
C PHE A 199 12.99 -2.13 -9.53
N LEU A 200 11.95 -2.90 -9.84
CA LEU A 200 11.50 -3.12 -11.21
C LEU A 200 10.94 -1.82 -11.81
N LEU A 201 10.17 -1.03 -11.05
CA LEU A 201 9.70 0.29 -11.46
C LEU A 201 10.86 1.23 -11.78
N TYR A 202 11.94 1.21 -10.99
CA TYR A 202 13.18 1.93 -11.29
C TYR A 202 13.79 1.52 -12.63
N LYS A 203 13.85 0.22 -12.92
CA LYS A 203 14.33 -0.28 -14.22
C LYS A 203 13.40 0.09 -15.38
N LEU A 204 12.08 0.02 -15.18
CA LEU A 204 11.06 0.28 -16.20
C LEU A 204 10.90 1.78 -16.53
N ASN A 205 11.26 2.66 -15.59
CA ASN A 205 11.27 4.11 -15.77
C ASN A 205 12.66 4.65 -16.11
N ASP A 206 13.45 3.91 -16.90
CA ASP A 206 14.75 4.37 -17.40
C ASP A 206 15.69 4.86 -16.28
N LYS A 207 15.65 4.20 -15.11
CA LYS A 207 16.45 4.53 -13.92
C LYS A 207 16.13 5.90 -13.30
N ASP A 208 14.90 6.37 -13.44
CA ASP A 208 14.43 7.59 -12.80
C ASP A 208 14.36 7.47 -11.26
N LYS A 209 15.14 8.30 -10.56
CA LYS A 209 15.15 8.38 -9.10
C LYS A 209 13.84 8.88 -8.49
N ARG A 210 12.90 9.45 -9.26
CA ARG A 210 11.57 9.84 -8.75
C ARG A 210 10.79 8.65 -8.18
N VAL A 211 11.14 7.42 -8.55
CA VAL A 211 10.57 6.18 -7.97
C VAL A 211 10.69 6.13 -6.46
N PHE A 212 11.78 6.66 -5.88
CA PHE A 212 11.91 6.72 -4.42
C PHE A 212 10.82 7.58 -3.78
N SER A 213 10.40 8.66 -4.44
CA SER A 213 9.30 9.51 -3.96
C SER A 213 7.92 8.86 -4.17
N PHE A 214 7.59 8.45 -5.40
CA PHE A 214 6.21 8.02 -5.68
C PHE A 214 5.91 6.56 -5.29
N TRP A 215 6.93 5.75 -5.00
CA TRP A 215 6.78 4.36 -4.54
C TRP A 215 7.29 4.18 -3.12
N PHE A 216 8.61 4.21 -2.91
CA PHE A 216 9.22 3.79 -1.64
C PHE A 216 8.88 4.67 -0.44
N PHE A 217 8.84 5.98 -0.64
CA PHE A 217 8.55 6.97 0.40
C PHE A 217 7.20 7.64 0.17
N ASN A 218 6.29 6.95 -0.53
CA ASN A 218 4.91 7.38 -0.66
C ASN A 218 4.14 6.99 0.60
N PRO A 219 3.71 7.94 1.45
CA PRO A 219 3.07 7.64 2.73
C PRO A 219 1.82 6.77 2.55
N PHE A 220 1.05 7.02 1.49
CA PHE A 220 -0.18 6.28 1.20
C PHE A 220 0.12 4.81 0.89
N LEU A 221 1.10 4.55 0.02
CA LEU A 221 1.48 3.16 -0.29
C LEU A 221 2.15 2.47 0.89
N VAL A 222 2.98 3.17 1.66
CA VAL A 222 3.62 2.60 2.83
C VAL A 222 2.58 2.18 3.86
N VAL A 223 1.62 3.04 4.19
CA VAL A 223 0.56 2.71 5.15
C VAL A 223 -0.30 1.55 4.63
N GLU A 224 -0.79 1.64 3.39
CA GLU A 224 -1.73 0.64 2.90
C GLU A 224 -1.09 -0.70 2.54
N LEU A 225 0.09 -0.67 1.89
CA LEU A 225 0.70 -1.88 1.34
C LEU A 225 1.74 -2.51 2.26
N LEU A 226 2.35 -1.77 3.20
CA LEU A 226 3.32 -2.32 4.15
C LEU A 226 2.77 -2.45 5.56
N ILE A 227 2.24 -1.35 6.13
CA ILE A 227 1.73 -1.36 7.51
C ILE A 227 0.47 -2.22 7.59
N ASN A 228 -0.55 -1.93 6.77
CA ASN A 228 -1.79 -2.70 6.72
C ASN A 228 -1.65 -4.02 5.94
N ALA A 229 -0.60 -4.14 5.12
CA ALA A 229 -0.28 -5.31 4.32
C ALA A 229 -1.42 -5.79 3.39
N HIS A 230 -2.16 -4.84 2.79
CA HIS A 230 -3.20 -5.16 1.83
C HIS A 230 -2.64 -5.97 0.65
N ASN A 231 -3.40 -6.99 0.23
CA ASN A 231 -3.00 -7.91 -0.83
C ASN A 231 -2.94 -7.26 -2.23
N ASP A 232 -3.40 -6.02 -2.38
CA ASP A 232 -3.23 -5.21 -3.59
C ASP A 232 -1.77 -5.15 -4.06
N LEU A 233 -0.82 -5.19 -3.13
CA LEU A 233 0.60 -5.21 -3.48
C LEU A 233 0.97 -6.44 -4.32
N LEU A 234 0.42 -7.62 -4.03
CA LEU A 234 0.65 -8.83 -4.82
C LEU A 234 0.16 -8.69 -6.25
N MET A 235 -1.06 -8.14 -6.40
CA MET A 235 -1.62 -7.84 -7.70
C MET A 235 -0.73 -6.86 -8.48
N ILE A 236 -0.36 -5.72 -7.87
CA ILE A 236 0.47 -4.69 -8.50
C ILE A 236 1.85 -5.27 -8.86
N GLY A 237 2.51 -5.95 -7.92
CA GLY A 237 3.83 -6.53 -8.11
C GLY A 237 3.87 -7.53 -9.26
N LEU A 238 2.89 -8.44 -9.34
CA LEU A 238 2.77 -9.40 -10.44
C LEU A 238 2.53 -8.72 -11.79
N PHE A 239 1.75 -7.64 -11.82
CA PHE A 239 1.58 -6.84 -13.04
C PHE A 239 2.90 -6.17 -13.48
N ILE A 240 3.65 -5.59 -12.54
CA ILE A 240 4.95 -4.98 -12.83
C ILE A 240 5.97 -6.04 -13.31
N VAL A 241 5.95 -7.25 -12.74
CA VAL A 241 6.72 -8.40 -13.22
C VAL A 241 6.31 -8.78 -14.65
N ALA A 242 5.00 -8.80 -14.95
CA ALA A 242 4.50 -9.08 -16.30
C ALA A 242 5.05 -8.08 -17.32
N LEU A 243 5.00 -6.78 -17.01
CA LEU A 243 5.55 -5.74 -17.87
C LEU A 243 7.07 -5.84 -18.04
N PHE A 244 7.80 -6.19 -16.98
CA PHE A 244 9.23 -6.41 -17.04
C PHE A 244 9.60 -7.52 -18.03
N TYR A 245 8.95 -8.69 -17.93
CA TYR A 245 9.19 -9.79 -18.87
C TYR A 245 8.74 -9.47 -20.29
N LEU A 246 7.62 -8.75 -20.44
CA LEU A 246 7.14 -8.29 -21.73
C LEU A 246 8.17 -7.39 -22.42
N TYR A 247 8.84 -6.51 -21.67
CA TYR A 247 9.88 -5.63 -22.19
C TYR A 247 11.22 -6.32 -22.46
N LYS A 248 11.43 -7.50 -21.86
CA LYS A 248 12.55 -8.40 -22.15
C LYS A 248 12.27 -9.36 -23.31
N GLY A 249 11.06 -9.35 -23.87
CA GLY A 249 10.67 -10.23 -24.98
C GLY A 249 10.15 -11.61 -24.57
N SER A 250 10.11 -11.93 -23.27
CA SER A 250 9.62 -13.22 -22.77
C SER A 250 8.10 -13.21 -22.61
N ARG A 251 7.38 -13.47 -23.71
CA ARG A 251 5.90 -13.40 -23.74
C ARG A 251 5.22 -14.36 -22.78
N LEU A 252 5.65 -15.62 -22.72
CA LEU A 252 5.05 -16.62 -21.82
C LEU A 252 5.11 -16.18 -20.35
N LYS A 253 6.29 -15.78 -19.87
CA LYS A 253 6.48 -15.29 -18.49
C LYS A 253 5.64 -14.04 -18.21
N ALA A 254 5.53 -13.14 -19.19
CA ALA A 254 4.68 -11.96 -19.08
C ALA A 254 3.20 -12.33 -18.91
N TRP A 255 2.69 -13.23 -19.76
CA TRP A 255 1.30 -13.68 -19.70
C TRP A 255 0.98 -14.45 -18.43
N LEU A 256 1.87 -15.34 -17.98
CA LEU A 256 1.69 -16.06 -16.71
C LEU A 256 1.63 -15.10 -15.51
N ALA A 257 2.55 -14.12 -15.45
CA ALA A 257 2.53 -13.12 -14.38
C ALA A 257 1.28 -12.21 -14.45
N PHE A 258 0.82 -11.85 -15.66
CA PHE A 258 -0.39 -11.07 -15.85
C PHE A 258 -1.65 -11.85 -15.42
N ALA A 259 -1.77 -13.11 -15.83
CA ALA A 259 -2.86 -13.99 -15.42
C ALA A 259 -2.86 -14.18 -13.89
N ALA A 260 -1.68 -14.39 -13.28
CA ALA A 260 -1.55 -14.48 -11.83
C ALA A 260 -2.01 -13.19 -11.13
N SER A 261 -1.69 -12.01 -11.68
CA SER A 261 -2.19 -10.72 -11.16
C SER A 261 -3.72 -10.62 -11.22
N VAL A 262 -4.33 -11.01 -12.34
CA VAL A 262 -5.80 -11.05 -12.51
C VAL A 262 -6.46 -12.01 -11.51
N LEU A 263 -5.82 -13.16 -11.23
CA LEU A 263 -6.30 -14.15 -10.26
C LEU A 263 -6.07 -13.75 -8.79
N ILE A 264 -5.53 -12.56 -8.51
CA ILE A 264 -5.58 -11.93 -7.17
C ILE A 264 -6.87 -11.15 -7.01
N LYS A 265 -7.09 -10.19 -7.93
CA LYS A 265 -8.29 -9.37 -8.06
C LYS A 265 -8.48 -9.05 -9.55
N TYR A 266 -9.72 -9.05 -10.02
CA TYR A 266 -10.04 -8.81 -11.44
C TYR A 266 -9.67 -7.41 -11.95
N ALA A 267 -9.30 -6.47 -11.07
CA ALA A 267 -8.93 -5.10 -11.43
C ALA A 267 -7.80 -5.03 -12.47
N SER A 268 -6.84 -5.97 -12.44
CA SER A 268 -5.76 -6.03 -13.45
C SER A 268 -6.23 -6.30 -14.87
N VAL A 269 -7.43 -6.88 -15.07
CA VAL A 269 -7.97 -7.19 -16.41
C VAL A 269 -8.12 -5.94 -17.26
N ILE A 270 -8.39 -4.79 -16.63
CA ILE A 270 -8.50 -3.49 -17.32
C ILE A 270 -7.19 -3.17 -18.08
N ALA A 271 -6.06 -3.69 -17.63
CA ALA A 271 -4.76 -3.51 -18.28
C ALA A 271 -4.47 -4.50 -19.42
N LEU A 272 -5.37 -5.42 -19.75
CA LEU A 272 -5.18 -6.41 -20.81
C LEU A 272 -4.71 -5.79 -22.15
N PRO A 273 -5.25 -4.66 -22.64
CA PRO A 273 -4.78 -4.07 -23.89
C PRO A 273 -3.30 -3.66 -23.86
N VAL A 274 -2.74 -3.32 -22.68
CA VAL A 274 -1.30 -3.02 -22.51
C VAL A 274 -0.42 -4.19 -22.91
N MET A 275 -0.91 -5.42 -22.80
CA MET A 275 -0.14 -6.63 -23.15
C MET A 275 0.14 -6.71 -24.66
N PHE A 276 -0.69 -6.09 -25.48
CA PHE A 276 -0.57 -6.09 -26.95
C PHE A 276 0.07 -4.82 -27.52
N LEU A 277 0.05 -3.71 -26.78
CA LEU A 277 0.57 -2.43 -27.25
C LEU A 277 2.10 -2.40 -27.37
N GLY A 278 2.60 -1.70 -28.40
CA GLY A 278 4.02 -1.37 -28.52
C GLY A 278 4.49 -0.39 -27.43
N LYS A 279 5.78 -0.50 -27.02
CA LYS A 279 6.39 0.31 -25.94
C LYS A 279 6.10 1.81 -26.02
N LYS A 280 6.07 2.38 -27.23
CA LYS A 280 5.86 3.82 -27.48
C LYS A 280 4.47 4.31 -27.04
N ASN A 281 3.44 3.48 -27.16
CA ASN A 281 2.04 3.87 -26.90
C ASN A 281 1.62 3.61 -25.45
N LYS A 282 2.37 2.78 -24.71
CA LYS A 282 2.02 2.36 -23.35
C LYS A 282 1.90 3.52 -22.34
N PRO A 283 2.80 4.54 -22.30
CA PRO A 283 2.66 5.65 -21.36
C PRO A 283 1.33 6.40 -21.47
N LEU A 284 0.86 6.63 -22.71
CA LEU A 284 -0.45 7.26 -22.94
C LEU A 284 -1.59 6.36 -22.44
N TYR A 285 -1.49 5.05 -22.68
CA TYR A 285 -2.50 4.11 -22.22
C TYR A 285 -2.52 4.00 -20.69
N PHE A 286 -1.37 3.96 -20.01
CA PHE A 286 -1.31 3.98 -18.54
C PHE A 286 -1.94 5.25 -17.96
N LYS A 287 -1.73 6.40 -18.62
CA LYS A 287 -2.38 7.64 -18.24
C LYS A 287 -3.91 7.53 -18.38
N LEU A 288 -4.41 7.04 -19.52
CA LEU A 288 -5.84 6.81 -19.74
C LEU A 288 -6.42 5.85 -18.69
N LEU A 289 -5.78 4.70 -18.46
CA LEU A 289 -6.19 3.71 -17.47
C LEU A 289 -6.27 4.30 -16.07
N SER A 290 -5.30 5.14 -15.68
CA SER A 290 -5.30 5.80 -14.38
C SER A 290 -6.55 6.67 -14.19
N PHE A 291 -6.96 7.43 -15.23
CA PHE A 291 -8.14 8.28 -15.16
C PHE A 291 -9.45 7.51 -15.25
N VAL A 292 -9.55 6.54 -16.17
CA VAL A 292 -10.75 5.70 -16.32
C VAL A 292 -11.01 4.90 -15.05
N SER A 293 -9.96 4.35 -14.43
CA SER A 293 -10.10 3.58 -13.18
C SER A 293 -10.66 4.44 -12.06
N VAL A 294 -10.28 5.72 -11.97
CA VAL A 294 -10.88 6.65 -11.00
C VAL A 294 -12.36 6.83 -11.28
N VAL A 295 -12.78 7.02 -12.54
CA VAL A 295 -14.20 7.15 -12.91
C VAL A 295 -14.98 5.88 -12.57
N LEU A 296 -14.44 4.70 -12.85
CA LEU A 296 -15.08 3.42 -12.53
C LEU A 296 -15.27 3.25 -11.02
N LEU A 297 -14.27 3.59 -10.21
CA LEU A 297 -14.37 3.55 -8.75
C LEU A 297 -15.44 4.53 -8.22
N LEU A 298 -15.59 5.68 -8.86
CA LEU A 298 -16.62 6.66 -8.51
C LEU A 298 -18.04 6.18 -8.85
N ALA A 299 -18.18 5.44 -9.94
CA ALA A 299 -19.46 4.87 -10.39
C ALA A 299 -19.99 3.78 -9.43
N GLN A 300 -19.12 3.11 -8.68
CA GLN A 300 -19.50 2.04 -7.73
C GLN A 300 -20.30 2.53 -6.50
N ARG A 301 -20.72 3.80 -6.43
CA ARG A 301 -21.52 4.39 -5.34
C ARG A 301 -21.01 4.00 -3.94
N LEU A 302 -19.70 3.87 -3.78
CA LEU A 302 -19.11 3.51 -2.50
C LEU A 302 -19.48 4.59 -1.48
N ARG A 303 -20.08 4.14 -0.37
CA ARG A 303 -20.36 4.96 0.81
C ARG A 303 -19.00 5.47 1.31
N ASN A 304 -18.67 6.71 0.93
CA ASN A 304 -17.40 7.40 1.15
C ASN A 304 -16.21 6.92 0.28
N VAL A 305 -15.37 7.89 -0.09
CA VAL A 305 -14.12 7.65 -0.83
C VAL A 305 -13.11 7.07 0.15
N GLN A 306 -12.95 5.75 0.15
CA GLN A 306 -11.99 5.06 1.00
C GLN A 306 -10.66 4.88 0.27
N GLY A 307 -9.56 5.14 0.98
CA GLY A 307 -8.22 5.18 0.39
C GLY A 307 -7.80 3.88 -0.26
N TRP A 308 -8.02 2.74 0.41
CA TRP A 308 -7.55 1.42 -0.04
C TRP A 308 -8.00 1.03 -1.45
N TYR A 309 -9.16 1.51 -1.90
CA TYR A 309 -9.66 1.30 -3.28
C TYR A 309 -8.82 1.99 -4.36
N TYR A 310 -7.87 2.86 -4.02
CA TYR A 310 -7.06 3.61 -4.98
C TYR A 310 -5.60 3.14 -5.04
N THR A 311 -5.18 2.21 -4.19
CA THR A 311 -3.80 1.67 -4.18
C THR A 311 -3.41 1.03 -5.51
N TRP A 312 -4.32 0.29 -6.15
CA TRP A 312 -4.07 -0.38 -7.42
C TRP A 312 -3.90 0.57 -8.61
N LEU A 313 -4.24 1.87 -8.49
CA LEU A 313 -3.87 2.85 -9.51
C LEU A 313 -2.35 2.98 -9.69
N TYR A 314 -1.58 2.65 -8.65
CA TYR A 314 -0.11 2.62 -8.73
C TYR A 314 0.45 1.47 -9.57
N MET A 315 -0.42 0.60 -10.09
CA MET A 315 -0.11 -0.28 -11.21
C MET A 315 0.24 0.53 -12.49
N PHE A 316 -0.38 1.70 -12.66
CA PHE A 316 -0.29 2.51 -13.88
C PHE A 316 0.43 3.84 -13.67
N LEU A 317 0.15 4.55 -12.56
CA LEU A 317 0.63 5.92 -12.31
C LEU A 317 2.16 6.06 -12.46
N PRO A 318 3.00 5.17 -11.87
CA PRO A 318 4.45 5.19 -12.07
C PRO A 318 4.92 5.12 -13.53
N LEU A 319 4.13 4.53 -14.43
CA LEU A 319 4.49 4.27 -15.83
C LEU A 319 3.85 5.28 -16.80
N ALA A 320 2.99 6.17 -16.30
CA ALA A 320 2.24 7.16 -17.10
C ALA A 320 3.07 8.39 -17.49
N LYS A 321 4.36 8.47 -17.07
CA LYS A 321 5.29 9.59 -17.33
C LYS A 321 4.71 10.97 -16.99
N LEU A 322 4.05 11.07 -15.83
CA LEU A 322 3.39 12.30 -15.37
C LEU A 322 4.40 13.42 -15.03
N LYS A 323 3.93 14.67 -15.16
CA LYS A 323 4.64 15.88 -14.72
C LYS A 323 4.76 15.89 -13.19
N ASN A 324 5.77 16.57 -12.65
CA ASN A 324 5.96 16.65 -11.20
C ASN A 324 4.78 17.35 -10.50
N GLN A 325 4.13 18.32 -11.14
CA GLN A 325 2.96 19.00 -10.60
C GLN A 325 1.79 18.02 -10.36
N SER A 326 1.57 17.11 -11.31
CA SER A 326 0.57 16.04 -11.19
C SER A 326 0.92 15.08 -10.05
N TRP A 327 2.20 14.74 -9.88
CA TRP A 327 2.64 13.93 -8.74
C TRP A 327 2.44 14.61 -7.38
N VAL A 328 2.60 15.94 -7.30
CA VAL A 328 2.26 16.70 -6.08
C VAL A 328 0.77 16.53 -5.76
N LEU A 329 -0.11 16.75 -6.74
CA LEU A 329 -1.55 16.59 -6.56
C LEU A 329 -1.98 15.15 -6.21
N ILE A 330 -1.37 14.15 -6.85
CA ILE A 330 -1.59 12.72 -6.51
C ILE A 330 -1.15 12.45 -5.07
N SER A 331 -0.02 13.02 -4.64
CA SER A 331 0.44 12.88 -3.27
C SER A 331 -0.54 13.54 -2.30
N MET A 332 -1.10 14.71 -2.65
CA MET A 332 -2.12 15.39 -1.83
C MET A 332 -3.41 14.55 -1.72
N ILE A 333 -3.82 13.87 -2.79
CA ILE A 333 -4.91 12.88 -2.74
C ILE A 333 -4.57 11.75 -1.75
N GLY A 334 -3.35 11.18 -1.82
CA GLY A 334 -2.90 10.17 -0.87
C GLY A 334 -2.92 10.67 0.58
N MET A 335 -2.52 11.92 0.81
CA MET A 335 -2.60 12.56 2.13
C MET A 335 -4.05 12.72 2.61
N LEU A 336 -4.97 13.11 1.73
CA LEU A 336 -6.40 13.19 2.07
C LEU A 336 -6.95 11.82 2.51
N PHE A 337 -6.56 10.73 1.82
CA PHE A 337 -6.94 9.38 2.22
C PHE A 337 -6.41 8.99 3.60
N LEU A 338 -5.16 9.33 3.91
CA LEU A 338 -4.61 9.02 5.24
C LEU A 338 -5.20 9.89 6.35
N ILE A 339 -5.54 11.15 6.06
CA ILE A 339 -6.25 12.02 7.01
C ILE A 339 -7.66 11.47 7.31
N HIS A 340 -8.29 10.75 6.37
CA HIS A 340 -9.59 10.13 6.60
C HIS A 340 -9.57 9.12 7.76
N TYR A 341 -8.42 8.54 8.10
CA TYR A 341 -8.27 7.67 9.26
C TYR A 341 -8.20 8.42 10.60
N TYR A 342 -7.96 9.73 10.61
CA TYR A 342 -7.80 10.49 11.84
C TYR A 342 -8.97 10.32 12.84
N PRO A 343 -10.26 10.41 12.42
CA PRO A 343 -11.37 10.19 13.35
C PRO A 343 -11.37 8.79 13.96
N PHE A 344 -11.02 7.76 13.18
CA PHE A 344 -10.89 6.39 13.70
C PHE A 344 -9.75 6.29 14.72
N VAL A 345 -8.58 6.86 14.42
CA VAL A 345 -7.44 6.91 15.35
C VAL A 345 -7.83 7.68 16.62
N LYS A 346 -8.56 8.79 16.51
CA LYS A 346 -8.98 9.58 17.66
C LYS A 346 -10.06 8.89 18.51
N TRP A 347 -11.10 8.35 17.89
CA TRP A 347 -12.32 7.91 18.59
C TRP A 347 -12.48 6.40 18.72
N GLY A 348 -11.82 5.61 17.87
CA GLY A 348 -11.81 4.14 17.95
C GLY A 348 -12.89 3.44 17.15
N PHE A 349 -13.73 4.18 16.43
CA PHE A 349 -14.77 3.61 15.60
C PHE A 349 -14.84 4.32 14.25
N TRP A 350 -15.34 3.60 13.24
CA TRP A 350 -15.58 4.12 11.90
C TRP A 350 -16.86 4.94 11.86
N GLY A 351 -16.92 5.96 10.99
CA GLY A 351 -18.12 6.79 10.82
C GLY A 351 -18.17 8.05 11.71
N ALA A 352 -17.15 8.28 12.54
CA ALA A 352 -16.99 9.57 13.21
C ALA A 352 -16.80 10.72 12.20
N THR A 353 -17.14 11.94 12.61
CA THR A 353 -17.07 13.14 11.77
C THR A 353 -15.67 13.32 11.16
N PRO A 354 -15.55 13.41 9.82
CA PRO A 354 -14.27 13.62 9.15
C PRO A 354 -13.57 14.90 9.61
N LEU A 355 -12.23 14.85 9.74
CA LEU A 355 -11.43 16.03 10.07
C LEU A 355 -11.53 17.13 8.99
N ILE A 356 -11.62 16.70 7.72
CA ILE A 356 -11.84 17.58 6.58
C ILE A 356 -13.26 17.29 6.06
N PRO A 357 -14.25 18.11 6.43
CA PRO A 357 -15.57 18.05 5.82
C PRO A 357 -15.43 18.16 4.30
N TYR A 358 -16.30 17.51 3.54
CA TYR A 358 -16.33 17.65 2.08
C TYR A 358 -15.04 17.21 1.35
N SER A 359 -14.22 16.33 1.95
CA SER A 359 -12.97 15.82 1.36
C SER A 359 -13.15 15.22 -0.05
N LYS A 360 -14.35 14.71 -0.36
CA LYS A 360 -14.74 14.25 -1.70
C LYS A 360 -14.62 15.35 -2.77
N TRP A 361 -14.99 16.58 -2.45
CA TRP A 361 -14.88 17.71 -3.38
C TRP A 361 -13.43 18.13 -3.60
N LEU A 362 -12.60 18.13 -2.55
CA LEU A 362 -11.15 18.35 -2.69
C LEU A 362 -10.50 17.28 -3.58
N PHE A 363 -10.87 16.01 -3.39
CA PHE A 363 -10.43 14.92 -4.25
C PHE A 363 -10.76 15.20 -5.72
N PHE A 364 -12.00 15.59 -6.03
CA PHE A 364 -12.40 15.92 -7.40
C PHE A 364 -11.67 17.13 -7.97
N SER A 365 -11.47 18.17 -7.17
CA SER A 365 -10.71 19.35 -7.58
C SER A 365 -9.26 19.00 -7.94
N PHE A 366 -8.58 18.18 -7.13
CA PHE A 366 -7.24 17.71 -7.45
C PHE A 366 -7.22 16.83 -8.71
N LEU A 367 -8.19 15.93 -8.87
CA LEU A 367 -8.31 15.12 -10.07
C LEU A 367 -8.49 15.98 -11.34
N ALA A 368 -9.38 16.97 -11.28
CA ALA A 368 -9.62 17.90 -12.39
C ALA A 368 -8.35 18.70 -12.75
N LEU A 369 -7.61 19.18 -11.74
CA LEU A 369 -6.32 19.87 -11.94
C LEU A 369 -5.26 18.96 -12.56
N ILE A 370 -5.17 17.69 -12.14
CA ILE A 370 -4.26 16.71 -12.75
C ILE A 370 -4.59 16.53 -14.23
N ILE A 371 -5.88 16.34 -14.57
CA ILE A 371 -6.33 16.20 -15.95
C ILE A 371 -5.95 17.45 -16.76
N PHE A 372 -6.21 18.65 -16.22
CA PHE A 372 -5.87 19.92 -16.88
C PHE A 372 -4.36 20.05 -17.15
N ILE A 373 -3.51 19.75 -16.16
CA ILE A 373 -2.04 19.82 -16.27
C ILE A 373 -1.50 18.82 -17.33
N GLU A 374 -2.08 17.62 -17.37
CA GLU A 374 -1.63 16.54 -18.24
C GLU A 374 -2.21 16.58 -19.66
N LEU A 375 -3.34 17.27 -19.87
CA LEU A 375 -3.97 17.37 -21.19
C LEU A 375 -3.27 18.33 -22.16
N ASP A 376 -2.30 19.13 -21.71
CA ASP A 376 -1.49 20.03 -22.55
C ASP A 376 -2.34 20.69 -23.66
N LEU A 377 -3.46 21.31 -23.24
CA LEU A 377 -4.52 21.83 -24.12
C LEU A 377 -4.02 22.66 -25.33
N PRO A 378 -2.91 23.41 -25.26
CA PRO A 378 -2.34 24.09 -26.43
C PRO A 378 -1.84 23.15 -27.55
N ASN A 379 -1.32 21.97 -27.21
CA ASN A 379 -0.81 20.98 -28.16
C ASN A 379 -1.89 20.03 -28.70
N LEU A 380 -3.00 19.86 -27.96
CA LEU A 380 -4.13 19.04 -28.41
C LEU A 380 -4.78 19.64 -29.68
N LYS A 381 -4.92 20.98 -29.75
CA LYS A 381 -5.41 21.68 -30.95
C LYS A 381 -4.48 21.50 -32.17
N LYS A 382 -3.15 21.48 -31.97
CA LYS A 382 -2.18 21.21 -33.04
C LYS A 382 -2.26 19.76 -33.54
N ARG A 383 -2.49 18.80 -32.65
CA ARG A 383 -2.60 17.37 -33.01
C ARG A 383 -3.92 17.02 -33.69
N ILE A 384 -5.03 17.68 -33.33
CA ILE A 384 -6.34 17.50 -33.99
C ILE A 384 -6.34 18.13 -35.38
N LYS A 385 -5.59 19.22 -35.61
CA LYS A 385 -5.40 19.80 -36.96
C LYS A 385 -4.59 18.93 -37.93
N ILE A 386 -3.95 17.85 -37.47
CA ILE A 386 -3.26 16.87 -38.34
C ILE A 386 -4.24 15.79 -38.84
N PHE A 387 -5.45 15.73 -38.28
CA PHE A 387 -6.53 14.82 -38.68
C PHE A 387 -7.71 15.54 -39.36
N ARG A 388 -7.53 16.81 -39.74
CA ARG A 388 -8.33 17.52 -40.75
C ARG A 388 -7.44 17.77 -41.94
#